data_AF-A0AAE0QKT4-F1
#
_entry.id   AF-A0AAE0QKT4-F1
#
_cell.length_a   1.000
_cell.length_b   1.000
_cell.length_c   1.000
_cell.angle_alpha   90.00
_cell.angle_beta   90.00
_cell.angle_gamma   90.00
#
_symmetry.space_group_name_H-M   'P 1'
#
loop_
_entity.id
_entity.type
_entity.pdbx_description
1 polymer ?
#
loop_
_entity_poly.entity_id
_entity_poly.type
_entity_poly.pdbx_seq_one_letter_code
_entity_poly.pdbx_strand_id
1 'polypeptide(L)'
;LYGSCCAENALCSCALAVVMQVKGQLLDKMDVNQAKQEHLLALKVMRLTKPTLFTNMPVTCEDRDLPADEGGPFVEVEFVEVEFVEVEFVEVEFVEVEFVEVEFVEVEFVEVEFVEVEFVEVEFVEVEFVEVEFVEVEFVEVEFVEVEFVEVEFVEVEFVEVEFVEVEVKNIFLGETFSSYISVHNDSNQVVKDILVKADLQTSSQRLNLSASNSAVSELKPECCIDDVIHHEVKEIGTHILVCAVSYTTQTGDKLYFRKFFKFQVLKPLDVKTKFYNAETDEVFLEAQIQNITTSPMCMEKVSLEPSMMYNVTELNTVCSGEERESTFGEMSYLQPMDTRQYLYCLKPKPEFAEKAGVIKGVTVIGKLDIVWKTNLGERGRLQTSQLQRMAPGYGDVRLSLELVPDTVNIEEPFDIACKITNCSERTMDLLLEMCNTRSVHWCGVSGRQLGKLGPSASLSIPLQLLSSVQGLQSISGLRLTDTFLKRTYEYDDIAQVCVVCPYLSPET
;
A
#
# COMPACT_ATOMS: atom_id res chain seq x y z
N LEU A 1 -7.90 42.92 1.13
CA LEU A 1 -7.48 44.15 0.41
C LEU A 1 -6.16 44.60 1.02
N TYR A 2 -5.08 44.48 0.24
CA TYR A 2 -3.70 45.02 0.36
C TYR A 2 -3.16 45.40 1.77
N GLY A 3 -1.98 44.96 2.21
CA GLY A 3 -0.79 44.68 1.40
C GLY A 3 0.36 44.00 2.12
N SER A 4 1.24 43.53 1.25
CA SER A 4 2.57 42.93 1.38
C SER A 4 3.53 43.57 2.38
N CYS A 5 4.30 42.73 3.06
CA CYS A 5 5.71 43.01 3.30
C CYS A 5 6.52 41.71 3.11
N CYS A 6 7.47 41.76 2.19
CA CYS A 6 8.47 40.72 1.98
C CYS A 6 9.37 40.60 3.22
N ALA A 7 9.62 39.37 3.66
CA ALA A 7 10.84 39.02 4.38
C ALA A 7 11.22 37.60 3.94
N GLU A 8 12.05 37.54 2.90
CA GLU A 8 12.92 36.40 2.61
C GLU A 8 13.82 36.12 3.83
N ASN A 9 14.17 34.84 4.02
CA ASN A 9 15.20 34.33 4.93
C ASN A 9 14.89 34.34 6.44
N ALA A 10 14.02 33.42 6.89
CA ALA A 10 14.10 32.77 8.21
C ALA A 10 13.05 31.65 8.33
N LEU A 11 13.22 30.56 7.58
CA LEU A 11 12.60 29.27 7.89
C LEU A 11 13.73 28.27 8.11
N CYS A 12 14.47 28.51 9.19
CA CYS A 12 15.32 27.52 9.83
C CYS A 12 14.53 26.98 11.03
N SER A 13 14.67 25.68 11.32
CA SER A 13 14.40 25.02 12.60
C SER A 13 12.96 24.68 13.03
N CYS A 14 12.13 24.07 12.17
CA CYS A 14 11.04 23.20 12.63
C CYS A 14 10.89 21.99 11.69
N ALA A 15 11.87 21.10 11.68
CA ALA A 15 11.67 19.73 11.24
C ALA A 15 11.79 18.87 12.50
N LEU A 16 10.70 18.20 12.90
CA LEU A 16 10.79 17.10 13.86
C LEU A 16 11.74 16.07 13.22
N ALA A 17 12.95 15.99 13.74
CA ALA A 17 13.88 14.92 13.45
C ALA A 17 13.57 13.82 14.48
N VAL A 18 13.13 12.65 14.03
CA VAL A 18 13.24 11.45 14.87
C VAL A 18 14.73 11.19 14.98
N VAL A 19 15.29 11.41 16.16
CA VAL A 19 16.68 11.10 16.43
C VAL A 19 16.79 9.59 16.49
N MET A 20 17.32 8.96 15.43
CA MET A 20 17.91 7.62 15.60
C MET A 20 19.18 7.81 16.42
N GLN A 21 19.02 7.86 17.74
CA GLN A 21 20.09 7.58 18.66
C GLN A 21 20.25 6.07 18.70
N VAL A 22 20.76 5.50 17.60
CA VAL A 22 21.39 4.17 17.65
C VAL A 22 22.70 4.35 18.41
N LYS A 23 22.60 4.54 19.74
CA LYS A 23 23.62 4.04 20.65
C LYS A 23 23.53 2.53 20.50
N GLY A 24 24.60 1.95 19.97
CA GLY A 24 24.59 0.57 19.52
C GLY A 24 24.36 -0.39 20.67
N GLN A 25 23.23 -1.08 20.65
CA GLN A 25 22.90 -2.34 21.32
C GLN A 25 21.42 -2.57 20.97
N LEU A 26 21.08 -3.13 19.82
CA LEU A 26 20.80 -4.56 19.68
C LEU A 26 20.97 -4.94 18.20
N LEU A 27 22.21 -5.21 17.80
CA LEU A 27 22.54 -6.04 16.64
C LEU A 27 24.00 -6.53 16.72
N ASP A 28 24.59 -6.57 17.92
CA ASP A 28 25.81 -7.34 18.18
C ASP A 28 25.40 -8.80 18.43
N LYS A 29 25.01 -9.50 17.35
CA LYS A 29 25.30 -10.93 17.32
C LYS A 29 26.82 -11.06 17.19
N MET A 30 27.46 -11.23 18.34
CA MET A 30 28.78 -11.83 18.55
C MET A 30 29.69 -11.80 17.31
N ASP A 31 30.50 -10.75 17.18
CA ASP A 31 31.81 -10.87 16.53
C ASP A 31 32.89 -10.74 17.61
N VAL A 32 33.05 -11.81 18.38
CA VAL A 32 34.18 -12.02 19.28
C VAL A 32 35.42 -12.18 18.41
N ASN A 33 36.10 -11.07 18.05
CA ASN A 33 37.54 -10.91 17.77
C ASN A 33 37.86 -9.79 16.77
N GLN A 34 37.56 -8.53 17.08
CA GLN A 34 38.30 -7.41 16.51
C GLN A 34 38.52 -6.33 17.57
N ALA A 35 39.78 -5.99 17.84
CA ALA A 35 40.17 -4.95 18.79
C ALA A 35 39.46 -3.62 18.43
N LYS A 36 38.74 -3.03 19.39
CA LYS A 36 38.10 -1.70 19.25
C LYS A 36 39.17 -0.67 18.85
N GLN A 37 39.16 -0.26 17.59
CA GLN A 37 39.96 0.86 17.11
C GLN A 37 39.12 2.13 17.30
N GLU A 38 39.49 3.00 18.24
CA GLU A 38 38.77 4.26 18.49
C GLU A 38 38.83 5.16 17.25
N HIS A 39 37.67 5.47 16.68
CA HIS A 39 37.54 6.37 15.53
C HIS A 39 37.29 7.81 16.01
N LEU A 40 37.86 8.79 15.30
CA LEU A 40 37.71 10.22 15.63
C LEU A 40 36.37 10.83 15.18
N LEU A 41 35.68 10.15 14.27
CA LEU A 41 34.40 10.60 13.71
C LEU A 41 33.29 9.66 14.16
N ALA A 42 32.15 10.23 14.57
CA ALA A 42 30.92 9.49 14.79
C ALA A 42 29.99 9.59 13.57
N LEU A 43 29.30 8.50 13.28
CA LEU A 43 28.29 8.43 12.22
C LEU A 43 26.92 8.18 12.86
N LYS A 44 26.02 9.14 12.67
CA LYS A 44 24.60 9.08 13.01
C LYS A 44 23.78 8.98 11.72
N VAL A 45 22.80 8.08 11.68
CA VAL A 45 21.91 7.89 10.54
C VAL A 45 20.50 7.86 11.08
N MET A 46 19.63 8.70 10.52
CA MET A 46 18.25 8.87 10.95
C MET A 46 17.32 8.66 9.77
N ARG A 47 16.19 7.99 9.98
CA ARG A 47 15.10 7.98 9.01
C ARG A 47 14.31 9.28 9.15
N LEU A 48 13.94 9.90 8.03
CA LEU A 48 13.07 11.07 8.02
C LEU A 48 11.63 10.64 7.75
N THR A 49 10.75 10.83 8.73
CA THR A 49 9.29 10.67 8.62
C THR A 49 8.60 12.03 8.79
N LYS A 50 7.39 12.21 8.23
CA LYS A 50 6.61 13.45 8.41
C LYS A 50 5.41 13.19 9.32
N PRO A 51 5.47 13.44 10.63
CA PRO A 51 4.33 13.16 11.50
C PRO A 51 3.10 13.97 11.07
N THR A 52 1.94 13.32 10.99
CA THR A 52 0.64 13.99 11.06
C THR A 52 0.13 13.84 12.48
N LEU A 53 0.12 14.95 13.23
CA LEU A 53 -0.41 15.01 14.59
C LEU A 53 -1.92 14.75 14.57
N PHE A 54 -2.35 13.61 15.10
CA PHE A 54 -3.72 13.39 15.58
C PHE A 54 -3.62 12.61 16.88
N THR A 55 -4.07 13.24 17.96
CA THR A 55 -4.02 12.78 19.35
C THR A 55 -5.34 12.09 19.73
N ASN A 56 -5.31 10.97 20.44
CA ASN A 56 -6.49 10.41 21.12
C ASN A 56 -6.62 10.99 22.54
N MET A 57 -7.88 11.11 23.03
CA MET A 57 -8.21 11.57 24.39
C MET A 57 -7.96 10.45 25.42
N PRO A 58 -7.30 10.71 26.55
CA PRO A 58 -7.18 9.74 27.63
C PRO A 58 -8.49 9.60 28.41
N VAL A 59 -8.79 8.36 28.84
CA VAL A 59 -9.90 8.01 29.75
C VAL A 59 -9.28 7.68 31.11
N THR A 60 -9.81 8.26 32.18
CA THR A 60 -9.28 8.10 33.55
C THR A 60 -9.91 6.92 34.27
N CYS A 61 -9.09 6.05 34.88
CA CYS A 61 -9.51 4.95 35.76
C CYS A 61 -9.51 5.39 37.24
N GLU A 62 -10.34 4.78 38.08
CA GLU A 62 -10.49 5.08 39.52
C GLU A 62 -9.66 4.12 40.40
N ASP A 63 -9.47 4.48 41.68
CA ASP A 63 -8.67 3.84 42.76
C ASP A 63 -9.02 2.36 43.12
N ARG A 64 -9.54 1.55 42.19
CA ARG A 64 -10.01 0.18 42.45
C ARG A 64 -9.30 -0.90 41.63
N ASP A 65 -8.39 -0.51 40.74
CA ASP A 65 -7.68 -1.43 39.86
C ASP A 65 -6.35 -1.95 40.44
N LEU A 66 -6.06 -1.64 41.71
CA LEU A 66 -4.97 -2.30 42.45
C LEU A 66 -5.39 -3.70 42.92
N PRO A 67 -4.65 -4.78 42.54
CA PRO A 67 -5.00 -6.13 42.95
C PRO A 67 -4.84 -6.30 44.47
N ALA A 68 -5.94 -6.66 45.13
CA ALA A 68 -5.95 -7.10 46.50
C ALA A 68 -5.52 -8.58 46.60
N ASP A 69 -4.37 -8.79 47.25
CA ASP A 69 -4.06 -9.90 48.16
C ASP A 69 -4.35 -11.34 47.69
N GLU A 70 -3.43 -11.92 46.91
CA GLU A 70 -3.07 -13.35 47.02
C GLU A 70 -1.53 -13.48 46.94
N GLY A 71 -0.92 -14.10 47.96
CA GLY A 71 0.49 -13.85 48.31
C GLY A 71 1.57 -14.35 47.33
N GLY A 72 2.48 -13.44 46.98
CA GLY A 72 3.82 -13.62 46.42
C GLY A 72 4.85 -12.73 47.18
N PRO A 73 6.17 -12.89 46.98
CA PRO A 73 7.19 -12.51 47.95
C PRO A 73 7.69 -11.07 47.75
N PHE A 74 6.95 -10.07 48.20
CA PHE A 74 7.50 -8.72 48.33
C PHE A 74 8.41 -8.65 49.56
N VAL A 75 9.72 -8.56 49.36
CA VAL A 75 10.70 -8.36 50.44
C VAL A 75 11.35 -6.99 50.22
N GLU A 76 11.01 -6.04 51.11
CA GLU A 76 11.64 -4.70 51.17
C GLU A 76 11.55 -3.91 49.85
N VAL A 77 10.32 -3.54 49.45
CA VAL A 77 10.08 -2.62 48.33
C VAL A 77 9.61 -1.27 48.85
N GLU A 78 10.23 -0.18 48.41
CA GLU A 78 9.87 1.20 48.77
C GLU A 78 9.39 1.99 47.54
N PHE A 79 8.29 2.72 47.68
CA PHE A 79 7.70 3.56 46.63
C PHE A 79 7.55 5.00 47.11
N VAL A 80 8.12 5.94 46.36
CA VAL A 80 8.02 7.38 46.58
C VAL A 80 7.58 8.03 45.27
N GLU A 81 6.38 8.64 45.26
CA GLU A 81 5.83 9.35 44.08
C GLU A 81 5.82 8.49 42.80
N VAL A 82 5.13 7.34 42.85
CA VAL A 82 5.01 6.43 41.70
C VAL A 82 3.59 6.41 41.14
N GLU A 83 3.47 6.51 39.80
CA GLU A 83 2.21 6.48 39.07
C GLU A 83 2.13 5.26 38.14
N PHE A 84 0.96 4.61 38.07
CA PHE A 84 0.70 3.45 37.20
C PHE A 84 -0.57 3.67 36.37
N VAL A 85 -0.46 3.45 35.06
CA VAL A 85 -1.55 3.52 34.08
C VAL A 85 -1.51 2.26 33.22
N GLU A 86 -2.57 1.44 33.24
CA GLU A 86 -2.67 0.20 32.44
C GLU A 86 -1.45 -0.73 32.54
N VAL A 87 -1.09 -1.11 33.77
CA VAL A 87 0.06 -2.01 34.03
C VAL A 87 -0.39 -3.42 34.40
N GLU A 88 0.20 -4.43 33.76
CA GLU A 88 -0.07 -5.86 34.02
C GLU A 88 1.18 -6.58 34.57
N PHE A 89 0.99 -7.44 35.57
CA PHE A 89 2.07 -8.24 36.17
C PHE A 89 1.70 -9.74 36.17
N VAL A 90 2.59 -10.57 35.64
CA VAL A 90 2.49 -12.03 35.59
C VAL A 90 3.81 -12.62 36.06
N GLU A 91 3.79 -13.37 37.18
CA GLU A 91 4.98 -14.04 37.73
C GLU A 91 6.19 -13.10 37.92
N VAL A 92 5.99 -12.01 38.68
CA VAL A 92 7.05 -11.01 38.96
C VAL A 92 7.53 -11.11 40.41
N GLU A 93 8.85 -11.09 40.61
CA GLU A 93 9.50 -11.12 41.93
C GLU A 93 10.35 -9.85 42.18
N PHE A 94 10.27 -9.31 43.41
CA PHE A 94 11.02 -8.12 43.84
C PHE A 94 11.75 -8.38 45.17
N VAL A 95 13.05 -8.11 45.20
CA VAL A 95 13.90 -8.21 46.39
C VAL A 95 14.75 -6.95 46.51
N GLU A 96 14.57 -6.18 47.58
CA GLU A 96 15.34 -4.95 47.85
C GLU A 96 15.27 -3.95 46.67
N VAL A 97 14.07 -3.44 46.38
CA VAL A 97 13.82 -2.53 45.24
C VAL A 97 13.28 -1.17 45.71
N GLU A 98 13.85 -0.09 45.20
CA GLU A 98 13.45 1.29 45.52
C GLU A 98 12.98 2.04 44.26
N PHE A 99 11.82 2.69 44.35
CA PHE A 99 11.27 3.55 43.29
C PHE A 99 11.06 4.98 43.82
N VAL A 100 11.62 5.97 43.13
CA VAL A 100 11.51 7.40 43.45
C VAL A 100 11.15 8.19 42.19
N GLU A 101 10.01 8.86 42.18
CA GLU A 101 9.52 9.67 41.04
C GLU A 101 9.45 8.84 39.74
N VAL A 102 8.67 7.76 39.75
CA VAL A 102 8.57 6.81 38.62
C VAL A 102 7.16 6.78 38.02
N GLU A 103 7.05 6.83 36.70
CA GLU A 103 5.77 6.76 35.98
C GLU A 103 5.73 5.53 35.06
N PHE A 104 4.64 4.74 35.11
CA PHE A 104 4.39 3.62 34.20
C PHE A 104 3.08 3.84 33.44
N VAL A 105 3.11 3.69 32.12
CA VAL A 105 1.97 3.84 31.20
C VAL A 105 1.97 2.68 30.21
N GLU A 106 0.89 1.89 30.16
CA GLU A 106 0.74 0.74 29.25
C GLU A 106 1.93 -0.24 29.34
N VAL A 107 2.23 -0.75 30.53
CA VAL A 107 3.40 -1.62 30.77
C VAL A 107 3.00 -3.05 31.12
N GLU A 108 3.59 -4.07 30.49
CA GLU A 108 3.33 -5.48 30.79
C GLU A 108 4.62 -6.17 31.29
N PHE A 109 4.53 -6.90 32.40
CA PHE A 109 5.62 -7.73 32.95
C PHE A 109 5.21 -9.19 32.99
N VAL A 110 6.01 -10.08 32.40
CA VAL A 110 5.81 -11.53 32.35
C VAL A 110 7.10 -12.26 32.71
N GLU A 111 7.08 -13.03 33.79
CA GLU A 111 8.25 -13.79 34.28
C GLU A 111 9.48 -12.89 34.49
N VAL A 112 9.35 -11.87 35.36
CA VAL A 112 10.40 -10.85 35.61
C VAL A 112 10.91 -10.90 37.05
N GLU A 113 12.23 -10.84 37.24
CA GLU A 113 12.86 -10.84 38.58
C GLU A 113 13.73 -9.58 38.78
N PHE A 114 13.54 -8.88 39.91
CA PHE A 114 14.32 -7.73 40.33
C PHE A 114 15.02 -8.01 41.67
N VAL A 115 16.34 -7.85 41.72
CA VAL A 115 17.18 -8.03 42.93
C VAL A 115 18.13 -6.84 43.08
N GLU A 116 18.03 -6.11 44.20
CA GLU A 116 18.86 -4.94 44.51
C GLU A 116 18.82 -3.89 43.38
N VAL A 117 17.62 -3.34 43.10
CA VAL A 117 17.38 -2.40 41.99
C VAL A 117 16.85 -1.04 42.48
N GLU A 118 17.39 0.06 41.96
CA GLU A 118 16.97 1.42 42.28
C GLU A 118 16.52 2.19 41.02
N PHE A 119 15.35 2.82 41.09
CA PHE A 119 14.79 3.69 40.04
C PHE A 119 14.58 5.11 40.59
N VAL A 120 15.18 6.11 39.94
CA VAL A 120 15.08 7.53 40.30
C VAL A 120 14.75 8.36 39.06
N GLU A 121 13.62 9.09 39.08
CA GLU A 121 13.15 9.91 37.95
C GLU A 121 13.06 9.08 36.65
N VAL A 122 12.23 8.02 36.65
CA VAL A 122 12.11 7.08 35.52
C VAL A 122 10.71 7.06 34.95
N GLU A 123 10.56 7.12 33.62
CA GLU A 123 9.27 7.04 32.93
C GLU A 123 9.23 5.82 31.99
N PHE A 124 8.17 5.03 32.02
CA PHE A 124 7.90 3.91 31.11
C PHE A 124 6.57 4.14 30.38
N VAL A 125 6.58 4.08 29.05
CA VAL A 125 5.40 4.27 28.19
C VAL A 125 5.35 3.17 27.14
N GLU A 126 4.27 2.40 27.06
CA GLU A 126 4.08 1.29 26.11
C GLU A 126 5.25 0.28 26.15
N VAL A 127 5.57 -0.29 27.33
CA VAL A 127 6.75 -1.16 27.51
C VAL A 127 6.34 -2.60 27.88
N GLU A 128 6.94 -3.61 27.26
CA GLU A 128 6.68 -5.03 27.57
C GLU A 128 7.98 -5.74 28.00
N PHE A 129 7.95 -6.47 29.13
CA PHE A 129 9.03 -7.30 29.63
C PHE A 129 8.61 -8.77 29.69
N VAL A 130 9.35 -9.66 29.03
CA VAL A 130 9.10 -11.11 28.98
C VAL A 130 10.37 -11.88 29.28
N GLU A 131 10.37 -12.71 30.34
CA GLU A 131 11.53 -13.49 30.78
C GLU A 131 12.78 -12.59 31.01
N VAL A 132 12.68 -11.61 31.91
CA VAL A 132 13.74 -10.61 32.16
C VAL A 132 14.23 -10.66 33.62
N GLU A 133 15.55 -10.57 33.83
CA GLU A 133 16.17 -10.58 35.17
C GLU A 133 17.07 -9.34 35.37
N PHE A 134 16.91 -8.64 36.50
CA PHE A 134 17.72 -7.49 36.94
C PHE A 134 18.41 -7.78 38.27
N VAL A 135 19.74 -7.67 38.32
CA VAL A 135 20.55 -7.89 39.53
C VAL A 135 21.56 -6.75 39.70
N GLU A 136 21.50 -6.04 40.83
CA GLU A 136 22.39 -4.91 41.15
C GLU A 136 22.36 -3.83 40.04
N VAL A 137 21.19 -3.23 39.78
CA VAL A 137 20.96 -2.26 38.69
C VAL A 137 20.44 -0.93 39.21
N GLU A 138 20.96 0.18 38.69
CA GLU A 138 20.52 1.55 39.04
C GLU A 138 20.09 2.33 37.79
N PHE A 139 18.91 2.97 37.85
CA PHE A 139 18.36 3.86 36.82
C PHE A 139 18.15 5.27 37.38
N VAL A 140 18.76 6.26 36.74
CA VAL A 140 18.66 7.69 37.11
C VAL A 140 18.36 8.55 35.88
N GLU A 141 17.25 9.30 35.91
CA GLU A 141 16.80 10.15 34.80
C GLU A 141 16.68 9.34 33.49
N VAL A 142 15.83 8.31 33.48
CA VAL A 142 15.67 7.38 32.35
C VAL A 142 14.24 7.37 31.83
N GLU A 143 14.06 7.39 30.50
CA GLU A 143 12.74 7.33 29.87
C GLU A 143 12.69 6.16 28.88
N PHE A 144 11.69 5.27 28.99
CA PHE A 144 11.41 4.17 28.08
C PHE A 144 10.09 4.42 27.35
N VAL A 145 10.09 4.34 26.02
CA VAL A 145 8.90 4.57 25.17
C VAL A 145 8.81 3.50 24.08
N GLU A 146 7.68 2.79 24.00
CA GLU A 146 7.37 1.75 23.00
C GLU A 146 8.35 0.53 23.03
N VAL A 147 8.97 0.18 24.16
CA VAL A 147 10.07 -0.81 24.20
C VAL A 147 9.62 -2.24 24.56
N GLU A 148 10.09 -3.26 23.84
CA GLU A 148 9.89 -4.69 24.19
C GLU A 148 11.22 -5.37 24.58
N PHE A 149 11.28 -5.94 25.78
CA PHE A 149 12.39 -6.77 26.29
C PHE A 149 11.98 -8.24 26.35
N VAL A 150 12.76 -9.12 25.69
CA VAL A 150 12.49 -10.56 25.65
C VAL A 150 13.77 -11.36 25.90
N GLU A 151 13.77 -12.26 26.89
CA GLU A 151 14.90 -13.13 27.24
C GLU A 151 16.19 -12.32 27.55
N VAL A 152 16.13 -11.35 28.47
CA VAL A 152 17.24 -10.42 28.77
C VAL A 152 17.67 -10.52 30.25
N GLU A 153 18.98 -10.42 30.51
CA GLU A 153 19.56 -10.43 31.85
C GLU A 153 20.50 -9.21 32.03
N PHE A 154 20.27 -8.41 33.08
CA PHE A 154 21.09 -7.26 33.47
C PHE A 154 21.78 -7.54 34.81
N VAL A 155 23.11 -7.40 34.84
CA VAL A 155 23.95 -7.66 36.03
C VAL A 155 24.99 -6.57 36.18
N GLU A 156 25.03 -5.91 37.35
CA GLU A 156 26.00 -4.86 37.70
C GLU A 156 26.01 -3.70 36.66
N VAL A 157 24.86 -3.07 36.42
CA VAL A 157 24.69 -2.01 35.38
C VAL A 157 24.14 -0.71 35.99
N GLU A 158 24.65 0.43 35.52
CA GLU A 158 24.19 1.77 35.91
C GLU A 158 23.76 2.56 34.64
N PHE A 159 22.54 3.09 34.65
CA PHE A 159 21.97 3.93 33.58
C PHE A 159 21.73 5.35 34.09
N VAL A 160 22.35 6.34 33.43
CA VAL A 160 22.24 7.76 33.79
C VAL A 160 21.96 8.61 32.55
N GLU A 161 20.93 9.45 32.60
CA GLU A 161 20.49 10.33 31.50
C GLU A 161 20.31 9.56 30.17
N VAL A 162 19.51 8.48 30.19
CA VAL A 162 19.29 7.60 29.04
C VAL A 162 17.83 7.61 28.60
N GLU A 163 17.61 7.86 27.32
CA GLU A 163 16.28 7.76 26.70
C GLU A 163 16.26 6.54 25.76
N PHE A 164 15.42 5.57 26.07
CA PHE A 164 15.12 4.38 25.29
C PHE A 164 13.79 4.56 24.58
N VAL A 165 13.84 5.13 23.37
CA VAL A 165 12.67 5.15 22.49
C VAL A 165 12.81 4.00 21.52
N GLU A 166 11.82 3.12 21.44
CA GLU A 166 11.66 2.28 20.27
C GLU A 166 11.45 3.21 19.09
N VAL A 167 12.53 3.40 18.32
CA VAL A 167 12.34 3.81 16.94
C VAL A 167 11.79 2.56 16.28
N GLU A 168 10.46 2.37 16.34
CA GLU A 168 9.75 1.49 15.43
C GLU A 168 10.44 1.75 14.08
N VAL A 169 11.16 0.75 13.56
CA VAL A 169 11.50 0.78 12.14
C VAL A 169 10.19 0.47 11.44
N LYS A 170 9.27 1.45 11.49
CA LYS A 170 7.93 1.35 10.98
C LYS A 170 8.03 0.73 9.62
N ASN A 171 7.35 -0.39 9.43
CA ASN A 171 7.48 -1.21 8.24
C ASN A 171 7.56 -0.32 6.99
N ILE A 172 8.69 -0.36 6.29
CA ILE A 172 8.84 0.41 5.05
C ILE A 172 8.05 -0.36 4.00
N PHE A 173 7.13 0.30 3.32
CA PHE A 173 6.33 -0.40 2.34
C PHE A 173 6.88 -0.25 0.92
N LEU A 174 6.67 -1.28 0.12
CA LEU A 174 6.99 -1.24 -1.31
C LEU A 174 6.29 -0.04 -1.98
N GLY A 175 7.06 0.76 -2.70
CA GLY A 175 6.57 1.96 -3.40
C GLY A 175 6.70 3.24 -2.62
N GLU A 176 7.07 3.19 -1.33
CA GLU A 176 7.35 4.39 -0.53
C GLU A 176 8.72 4.98 -0.86
N THR A 177 8.89 6.25 -0.53
CA THR A 177 10.19 6.92 -0.60
C THR A 177 10.88 6.85 0.76
N PHE A 178 11.81 5.91 0.89
CA PHE A 178 12.73 5.86 2.02
C PHE A 178 13.60 7.12 2.02
N SER A 179 13.52 7.90 3.10
CA SER A 179 14.31 9.12 3.27
C SER A 179 15.17 8.98 4.51
N SER A 180 16.46 9.24 4.40
CA SER A 180 17.38 9.13 5.54
C SER A 180 18.36 10.29 5.57
N TYR A 181 18.54 10.84 6.76
CA TYR A 181 19.54 11.85 7.08
C TYR A 181 20.79 11.16 7.64
N ILE A 182 21.95 11.47 7.08
CA ILE A 182 23.24 10.92 7.47
C ILE A 182 24.08 12.08 7.97
N SER A 183 24.56 11.99 9.21
CA SER A 183 25.44 12.99 9.80
C SER A 183 26.75 12.35 10.27
N VAL A 184 27.86 12.92 9.83
CA VAL A 184 29.20 12.57 10.30
C VAL A 184 29.71 13.69 11.18
N HIS A 185 29.83 13.43 12.48
CA HIS A 185 30.28 14.39 13.48
C HIS A 185 31.74 14.14 13.85
N ASN A 186 32.49 15.21 14.09
CA ASN A 186 33.85 15.13 14.61
C ASN A 186 33.86 15.41 16.11
N ASP A 187 33.69 14.36 16.92
CA ASP A 187 33.74 14.42 18.39
C ASP A 187 35.18 14.54 18.92
N SER A 188 36.16 14.60 18.02
CA SER A 188 37.57 14.70 18.40
C SER A 188 38.05 16.14 18.47
N ASN A 189 39.07 16.36 19.30
CA ASN A 189 39.79 17.64 19.38
C ASN A 189 40.73 17.90 18.18
N GLN A 190 40.69 17.08 17.13
CA GLN A 190 41.61 17.15 15.99
C GLN A 190 40.90 17.52 14.69
N VAL A 191 41.62 18.20 13.79
CA VAL A 191 41.10 18.47 12.43
C VAL A 191 41.33 17.25 11.56
N VAL A 192 40.23 16.77 10.96
CA VAL A 192 40.24 15.62 10.05
C VAL A 192 40.20 16.11 8.60
N LYS A 193 40.84 15.40 7.67
CA LYS A 193 40.95 15.79 6.25
C LYS A 193 40.50 14.69 5.30
N ASP A 194 40.18 15.08 4.07
CA ASP A 194 39.80 14.18 2.98
C ASP A 194 38.66 13.21 3.37
N ILE A 195 37.59 13.76 3.97
CA ILE A 195 36.46 12.97 4.43
C ILE A 195 35.59 12.60 3.23
N LEU A 196 35.37 11.31 3.03
CA LEU A 196 34.45 10.77 2.03
C LEU A 196 33.38 9.95 2.73
N VAL A 197 32.13 10.36 2.53
CA VAL A 197 30.94 9.66 3.01
C VAL A 197 30.29 8.95 1.84
N LYS A 198 30.03 7.66 1.99
CA LYS A 198 29.39 6.84 0.97
C LYS A 198 28.20 6.09 1.57
N ALA A 199 27.04 6.24 0.95
CA ALA A 199 25.83 5.52 1.30
C ALA A 199 25.48 4.55 0.15
N ASP A 200 25.57 3.25 0.40
CA ASP A 200 25.12 2.22 -0.54
C ASP A 200 23.91 1.49 0.05
N LEU A 201 22.84 1.34 -0.73
CA LEU A 201 21.70 0.49 -0.37
C LEU A 201 21.84 -0.88 -1.04
N GLN A 202 21.91 -1.93 -0.23
CA GLN A 202 21.96 -3.31 -0.67
C GLN A 202 20.58 -3.95 -0.54
N THR A 203 20.05 -4.44 -1.65
CA THR A 203 18.82 -5.23 -1.70
C THR A 203 19.17 -6.70 -1.92
N SER A 204 18.15 -7.57 -2.00
CA SER A 204 18.34 -8.98 -2.35
C SER A 204 18.85 -9.20 -3.76
N SER A 205 18.60 -8.25 -4.68
CA SER A 205 18.94 -8.39 -6.10
C SER A 205 20.10 -7.50 -6.56
N GLN A 206 20.32 -6.34 -5.92
CA GLN A 206 21.26 -5.33 -6.40
C GLN A 206 21.87 -4.48 -5.27
N ARG A 207 22.95 -3.76 -5.61
CA ARG A 207 23.56 -2.74 -4.74
C ARG A 207 23.52 -1.40 -5.46
N LEU A 208 22.84 -0.44 -4.83
CA LEU A 208 22.60 0.90 -5.35
C LEU A 208 23.47 1.89 -4.59
N ASN A 209 24.16 2.79 -5.28
CA ASN A 209 24.86 3.89 -4.63
C ASN A 209 23.88 5.08 -4.50
N LEU A 210 23.64 5.52 -3.27
CA LEU A 210 22.72 6.61 -2.92
C LEU A 210 23.44 7.90 -2.52
N SER A 211 24.78 7.95 -2.52
CA SER A 211 25.54 9.15 -2.15
C SER A 211 25.22 10.34 -3.05
N ALA A 212 24.79 11.47 -2.47
CA ALA A 212 24.46 12.68 -3.23
C ALA A 212 25.69 13.37 -3.84
N SER A 213 26.86 13.25 -3.18
CA SER A 213 28.12 13.81 -3.64
C SER A 213 29.29 12.83 -3.47
N ASN A 214 30.11 12.69 -4.53
CA ASN A 214 31.37 11.93 -4.47
C ASN A 214 32.58 12.83 -4.13
N SER A 215 32.35 14.10 -3.83
CA SER A 215 33.40 15.06 -3.50
C SER A 215 33.82 14.86 -2.05
N ALA A 216 35.10 14.55 -1.85
CA ALA A 216 35.66 14.54 -0.51
C ALA A 216 35.57 15.93 0.11
N VAL A 217 35.09 16.00 1.36
CA VAL A 217 35.16 17.20 2.18
C VAL A 217 36.61 17.39 2.61
N SER A 218 37.19 18.53 2.27
CA SER A 218 38.63 18.77 2.41
C SER A 218 39.09 18.80 3.87
N GLU A 219 38.30 19.40 4.75
CA GLU A 219 38.60 19.49 6.18
C GLU A 219 37.32 19.53 7.02
N LEU A 220 37.34 18.86 8.17
CA LEU A 220 36.29 18.91 9.19
C LEU A 220 36.93 19.28 10.53
N LYS A 221 36.50 20.41 11.10
CA LYS A 221 36.98 20.92 12.39
C LYS A 221 36.35 20.14 13.56
N PRO A 222 36.92 20.21 14.77
CA PRO A 222 36.24 19.72 15.98
C PRO A 222 34.83 20.30 16.10
N GLU A 223 33.89 19.51 16.61
CA GLU A 223 32.47 19.88 16.83
C GLU A 223 31.69 20.23 15.56
N CYS A 224 32.27 20.02 14.38
CA CYS A 224 31.59 20.23 13.10
C CYS A 224 31.04 18.90 12.55
N CYS A 225 29.94 19.01 11.81
CA CYS A 225 29.27 17.87 11.18
C CYS A 225 29.19 18.02 9.65
N ILE A 226 29.07 16.87 8.98
CA ILE A 226 28.74 16.76 7.56
C ILE A 226 27.40 16.07 7.48
N ASP A 227 26.41 16.75 6.91
CA ASP A 227 25.05 16.27 6.82
C ASP A 227 24.66 16.01 5.37
N ASP A 228 24.00 14.88 5.12
CA ASP A 228 23.44 14.53 3.81
C ASP A 228 22.05 13.94 3.98
N VAL A 229 21.18 14.13 3.00
CA VAL A 229 19.83 13.53 2.98
C VAL A 229 19.65 12.71 1.72
N ILE A 230 19.54 11.40 1.90
CA ILE A 230 19.29 10.44 0.83
C ILE A 230 17.79 10.17 0.72
N HIS A 231 17.31 10.06 -0.52
CA HIS A 231 15.93 9.68 -0.84
C HIS A 231 15.97 8.52 -1.83
N HIS A 232 15.20 7.47 -1.56
CA HIS A 232 15.14 6.28 -2.41
C HIS A 232 13.72 5.73 -2.47
N GLU A 233 13.15 5.67 -3.68
CA GLU A 233 11.89 4.97 -3.93
C GLU A 233 12.13 3.46 -3.87
N VAL A 234 11.49 2.80 -2.89
CA VAL A 234 11.66 1.38 -2.60
C VAL A 234 10.93 0.54 -3.64
N LYS A 235 11.68 -0.31 -4.34
CA LYS A 235 11.19 -1.07 -5.50
C LYS A 235 11.16 -2.58 -5.31
N GLU A 236 11.71 -3.06 -4.21
CA GLU A 236 11.85 -4.49 -3.92
C GLU A 236 11.35 -4.78 -2.52
N ILE A 237 10.74 -5.95 -2.33
CA ILE A 237 10.33 -6.45 -1.01
C ILE A 237 11.47 -7.23 -0.35
N GLY A 238 11.39 -7.39 0.97
CA GLY A 238 12.34 -8.17 1.76
C GLY A 238 13.38 -7.30 2.46
N THR A 239 14.46 -7.94 2.90
CA THR A 239 15.49 -7.28 3.70
C THR A 239 16.36 -6.36 2.85
N HIS A 240 16.50 -5.12 3.30
CA HIS A 240 17.38 -4.12 2.73
C HIS A 240 18.43 -3.72 3.77
N ILE A 241 19.65 -3.43 3.32
CA ILE A 241 20.76 -3.02 4.19
C ILE A 241 21.35 -1.73 3.65
N LEU A 242 21.17 -0.63 4.38
CA LEU A 242 21.86 0.63 4.11
C LEU A 242 23.26 0.54 4.73
N VAL A 243 24.28 0.67 3.88
CA VAL A 243 25.69 0.65 4.25
C VAL A 243 26.24 2.07 4.16
N CYS A 244 26.49 2.67 5.31
CA CYS A 244 27.09 3.99 5.40
C CYS A 244 28.56 3.83 5.77
N ALA A 245 29.45 4.24 4.86
CA ALA A 245 30.88 4.12 5.02
C ALA A 245 31.54 5.50 5.02
N VAL A 246 32.47 5.70 5.94
CA VAL A 246 33.23 6.95 6.08
C VAL A 246 34.70 6.60 5.98
N SER A 247 35.41 7.27 5.06
CA SER A 247 36.87 7.25 5.02
C SER A 247 37.40 8.64 5.26
N TYR A 248 38.47 8.76 6.03
CA TYR A 248 39.08 10.04 6.36
C TYR A 248 40.58 9.90 6.62
N THR A 249 41.29 11.02 6.60
CA THR A 249 42.71 11.11 6.92
C THR A 249 42.91 11.91 8.19
N THR A 250 43.60 11.34 9.18
CA THR A 250 43.94 12.01 10.43
C THR A 250 44.96 13.13 10.20
N GLN A 251 45.17 13.98 11.20
CA GLN A 251 46.21 15.01 11.13
C GLN A 251 47.64 14.41 11.03
N THR A 252 47.85 13.19 11.54
CA THR A 252 49.10 12.42 11.42
C THR A 252 49.33 11.84 10.02
N GLY A 253 48.32 11.89 9.14
CA GLY A 253 48.38 11.35 7.77
C GLY A 253 47.89 9.92 7.64
N ASP A 254 47.36 9.33 8.70
CA ASP A 254 46.81 7.97 8.69
C ASP A 254 45.43 7.95 8.05
N LYS A 255 45.22 7.04 7.10
CA LYS A 255 43.92 6.85 6.46
C LYS A 255 43.10 5.84 7.26
N LEU A 256 42.00 6.30 7.83
CA LEU A 256 41.06 5.49 8.59
C LEU A 256 39.77 5.29 7.80
N TYR A 257 39.13 4.15 8.04
CA TYR A 257 37.91 3.75 7.38
C TYR A 257 37.04 2.99 8.36
N PHE A 258 35.76 3.33 8.42
CA PHE A 258 34.76 2.54 9.11
C PHE A 258 33.43 2.55 8.34
N ARG A 259 32.58 1.59 8.65
CA ARG A 259 31.25 1.48 8.06
C ARG A 259 30.26 0.96 9.08
N LYS A 260 29.02 1.42 8.99
CA LYS A 260 27.87 0.89 9.74
C LYS A 260 26.84 0.31 8.78
N PHE A 261 26.11 -0.68 9.26
CA PHE A 261 25.07 -1.38 8.52
C PHE A 261 23.73 -1.15 9.21
N PHE A 262 22.73 -0.69 8.46
CA PHE A 262 21.38 -0.48 8.95
C PHE A 262 20.45 -1.39 8.16
N LYS A 263 19.98 -2.44 8.81
CA LYS A 263 19.09 -3.44 8.21
C LYS A 263 17.64 -3.03 8.47
N PHE A 264 16.81 -3.03 7.44
CA PHE A 264 15.37 -2.81 7.55
C PHE A 264 14.60 -3.75 6.64
N GLN A 265 13.35 -4.01 7.01
CA GLN A 265 12.47 -4.90 6.26
C GLN A 265 11.51 -4.09 5.40
N VAL A 266 11.35 -4.50 4.14
CA VAL A 266 10.35 -3.93 3.23
C VAL A 266 9.20 -4.90 3.05
N LEU A 267 7.99 -4.45 3.36
CA LEU A 267 6.76 -5.24 3.26
C LEU A 267 5.89 -4.80 2.08
N LYS A 268 4.93 -5.66 1.71
CA LYS A 268 3.91 -5.33 0.71
C LYS A 268 2.80 -4.53 1.41
N PRO A 269 2.43 -3.31 0.96
CA PRO A 269 1.38 -2.52 1.61
C PRO A 269 -0.03 -2.90 1.17
N LEU A 270 -0.17 -3.25 -0.11
CA LEU A 270 -1.45 -3.41 -0.78
C LEU A 270 -1.50 -4.74 -1.50
N ASP A 271 -2.60 -5.48 -1.33
CA ASP A 271 -2.94 -6.59 -2.21
C ASP A 271 -3.84 -6.11 -3.35
N VAL A 272 -3.45 -6.39 -4.60
CA VAL A 272 -4.14 -5.92 -5.80
C VAL A 272 -4.60 -7.12 -6.60
N LYS A 273 -5.91 -7.31 -6.72
CA LYS A 273 -6.52 -8.37 -7.52
C LYS A 273 -7.32 -7.75 -8.65
N THR A 274 -7.20 -8.29 -9.86
CA THR A 274 -7.93 -7.79 -11.04
C THR A 274 -8.82 -8.87 -11.62
N LYS A 275 -10.03 -8.48 -12.05
CA LYS A 275 -10.99 -9.32 -12.75
C LYS A 275 -11.46 -8.62 -14.02
N PHE A 276 -11.60 -9.38 -15.09
CA PHE A 276 -12.09 -8.88 -16.37
C PHE A 276 -13.45 -9.45 -16.69
N TYR A 277 -14.37 -8.59 -17.11
CA TYR A 277 -15.68 -8.97 -17.60
C TYR A 277 -15.83 -8.52 -19.06
N ASN A 278 -16.36 -9.42 -19.89
CA ASN A 278 -16.70 -9.13 -21.27
C ASN A 278 -18.13 -8.66 -21.30
N ALA A 279 -18.36 -7.44 -21.80
CA ALA A 279 -19.71 -7.06 -22.17
C ALA A 279 -20.13 -7.84 -23.43
N GLU A 280 -21.43 -7.90 -23.68
CA GLU A 280 -21.96 -8.40 -24.95
C GLU A 280 -21.72 -7.38 -26.09
N THR A 281 -21.45 -6.13 -25.71
CA THR A 281 -20.90 -5.07 -26.57
C THR A 281 -19.39 -5.26 -26.74
N ASP A 282 -18.74 -4.43 -27.57
CA ASP A 282 -17.28 -4.44 -27.75
C ASP A 282 -16.48 -3.96 -26.50
N GLU A 283 -17.17 -3.71 -25.39
CA GLU A 283 -16.63 -3.14 -24.17
C GLU A 283 -16.07 -4.19 -23.21
N VAL A 284 -15.13 -3.75 -22.39
CA VAL A 284 -14.44 -4.57 -21.40
C VAL A 284 -14.52 -3.88 -20.06
N PHE A 285 -15.00 -4.57 -19.03
CA PHE A 285 -14.95 -4.05 -17.67
C PHE A 285 -13.77 -4.66 -16.93
N LEU A 286 -12.99 -3.81 -16.28
CA LEU A 286 -11.92 -4.20 -15.35
C LEU A 286 -12.35 -3.81 -13.94
N GLU A 287 -12.47 -4.80 -13.08
CA GLU A 287 -12.60 -4.62 -11.63
C GLU A 287 -11.22 -4.78 -11.00
N ALA A 288 -10.76 -3.74 -10.28
CA ALA A 288 -9.54 -3.77 -9.49
C ALA A 288 -9.90 -3.72 -8.00
N GLN A 289 -9.62 -4.81 -7.29
CA GLN A 289 -9.79 -4.92 -5.85
C GLN A 289 -8.47 -4.57 -5.19
N ILE A 290 -8.46 -3.51 -4.38
CA ILE A 290 -7.30 -3.04 -3.63
C ILE A 290 -7.60 -3.24 -2.15
N GLN A 291 -6.81 -4.08 -1.51
CA GLN A 291 -6.92 -4.37 -0.08
C GLN A 291 -5.72 -3.77 0.66
N ASN A 292 -5.99 -3.05 1.74
CA ASN A 292 -4.95 -2.66 2.69
C ASN A 292 -4.58 -3.87 3.54
N ILE A 293 -3.32 -4.30 3.48
CA ILE A 293 -2.82 -5.42 4.28
C ILE A 293 -1.88 -4.96 5.40
N THR A 294 -1.75 -3.64 5.61
CA THR A 294 -0.99 -3.06 6.72
C THR A 294 -1.86 -2.98 7.97
N THR A 295 -1.22 -2.77 9.12
CA THR A 295 -1.86 -2.57 10.43
C THR A 295 -2.34 -1.14 10.64
N SER A 296 -1.97 -0.20 9.76
CA SER A 296 -2.35 1.23 9.86
C SER A 296 -3.27 1.67 8.72
N PRO A 297 -4.15 2.66 8.94
CA PRO A 297 -4.95 3.23 7.87
C PRO A 297 -4.08 3.97 6.85
N MET A 298 -4.52 3.98 5.59
CA MET A 298 -3.87 4.74 4.51
C MET A 298 -4.89 5.56 3.72
N CYS A 299 -4.45 6.72 3.22
CA CYS A 299 -5.28 7.59 2.39
C CYS A 299 -4.95 7.35 0.91
N MET A 300 -5.94 6.96 0.12
CA MET A 300 -5.80 6.77 -1.32
C MET A 300 -5.86 8.12 -2.03
N GLU A 301 -4.73 8.59 -2.56
CA GLU A 301 -4.69 9.85 -3.34
C GLU A 301 -5.17 9.65 -4.77
N LYS A 302 -4.78 8.53 -5.38
CA LYS A 302 -5.05 8.26 -6.79
C LYS A 302 -5.10 6.77 -7.05
N VAL A 303 -6.14 6.32 -7.74
CA VAL A 303 -6.23 4.96 -8.27
C VAL A 303 -6.73 5.07 -9.70
N SER A 304 -5.81 5.02 -10.67
CA SER A 304 -6.12 5.25 -12.08
C SER A 304 -5.57 4.14 -12.96
N LEU A 305 -6.31 3.80 -14.01
CA LEU A 305 -5.86 2.86 -15.02
C LEU A 305 -5.26 3.62 -16.21
N GLU A 306 -3.96 3.47 -16.43
CA GLU A 306 -3.28 3.97 -17.62
C GLU A 306 -3.59 3.05 -18.82
N PRO A 307 -4.37 3.51 -19.82
CA PRO A 307 -4.77 2.67 -20.94
C PRO A 307 -3.61 2.33 -21.87
N SER A 308 -3.67 1.13 -22.44
CA SER A 308 -2.92 0.77 -23.63
C SER A 308 -3.35 1.60 -24.85
N MET A 309 -2.50 1.66 -25.87
CA MET A 309 -2.76 2.42 -27.09
C MET A 309 -4.07 2.03 -27.79
N MET A 310 -4.55 0.80 -27.58
CA MET A 310 -5.73 0.22 -28.22
C MET A 310 -7.07 0.62 -27.59
N TYR A 311 -7.08 1.13 -26.36
CA TYR A 311 -8.31 1.34 -25.59
C TYR A 311 -8.45 2.79 -25.12
N ASN A 312 -9.69 3.23 -24.99
CA ASN A 312 -10.09 4.36 -24.17
C ASN A 312 -10.64 3.83 -22.85
N VAL A 313 -10.33 4.50 -21.74
CA VAL A 313 -10.78 4.11 -20.39
C VAL A 313 -11.71 5.16 -19.84
N THR A 314 -12.82 4.71 -19.27
CA THR A 314 -13.74 5.50 -18.48
C THR A 314 -13.78 4.93 -17.06
N GLU A 315 -13.45 5.74 -16.07
CA GLU A 315 -13.54 5.36 -14.66
C GLU A 315 -15.01 5.44 -14.20
N LEU A 316 -15.51 4.38 -13.58
CA LEU A 316 -16.90 4.28 -13.12
C LEU A 316 -17.02 4.42 -11.59
N ASN A 317 -16.09 5.15 -10.98
CA ASN A 317 -15.97 5.33 -9.53
C ASN A 317 -16.55 6.67 -9.04
N THR A 318 -17.41 7.31 -9.84
CA THR A 318 -18.04 8.59 -9.51
C THR A 318 -19.54 8.53 -9.78
N VAL A 319 -20.35 9.00 -8.85
CA VAL A 319 -21.79 9.17 -9.01
C VAL A 319 -22.08 10.63 -9.35
N CYS A 320 -22.93 10.86 -10.36
CA CYS A 320 -23.40 12.20 -10.69
C CYS A 320 -24.78 12.42 -10.07
N SER A 321 -24.85 13.22 -9.00
CA SER A 321 -26.11 13.69 -8.41
C SER A 321 -26.29 15.19 -8.72
N GLY A 322 -26.70 15.51 -9.95
CA GLY A 322 -26.88 16.89 -10.40
C GLY A 322 -25.61 17.52 -10.99
N GLU A 323 -25.22 18.72 -10.54
CA GLU A 323 -24.01 19.44 -10.99
C GLU A 323 -22.72 19.02 -10.26
N GLU A 324 -22.84 18.31 -9.13
CA GLU A 324 -21.71 17.85 -8.32
C GLU A 324 -21.37 16.38 -8.63
N ARG A 325 -20.08 16.10 -8.75
CA ARG A 325 -19.54 14.78 -9.07
C ARG A 325 -18.86 14.24 -7.82
N GLU A 326 -19.54 13.33 -7.13
CA GLU A 326 -19.04 12.72 -5.90
C GLU A 326 -18.39 11.37 -6.18
N SER A 327 -17.38 11.03 -5.38
CA SER A 327 -16.75 9.71 -5.40
C SER A 327 -17.73 8.66 -4.86
N THR A 328 -17.76 7.47 -5.46
CA THR A 328 -18.54 6.33 -4.93
C THR A 328 -18.12 5.90 -3.53
N PHE A 329 -16.95 6.36 -3.06
CA PHE A 329 -16.38 6.02 -1.77
C PHE A 329 -16.54 7.13 -0.72
N GLY A 330 -17.33 8.17 -1.00
CA GLY A 330 -17.55 9.32 -0.12
C GLY A 330 -16.45 10.38 -0.20
N GLU A 331 -16.52 11.38 0.69
CA GLU A 331 -15.59 12.51 0.74
C GLU A 331 -14.18 12.11 1.22
N MET A 332 -14.09 11.10 2.09
CA MET A 332 -12.84 10.64 2.69
C MET A 332 -12.30 9.39 1.99
N SER A 333 -11.06 9.47 1.49
CA SER A 333 -10.41 8.37 0.77
C SER A 333 -9.57 7.45 1.65
N TYR A 334 -9.95 7.26 2.93
CA TYR A 334 -9.23 6.38 3.85
C TYR A 334 -9.59 4.90 3.68
N LEU A 335 -8.57 4.05 3.63
CA LEU A 335 -8.67 2.60 3.61
C LEU A 335 -8.14 2.07 4.95
N GLN A 336 -9.03 1.53 5.79
CA GLN A 336 -8.66 0.97 7.09
C GLN A 336 -7.83 -0.31 6.92
N PRO A 337 -7.13 -0.78 7.96
CA PRO A 337 -6.49 -2.09 7.95
C PRO A 337 -7.47 -3.19 7.51
N MET A 338 -7.03 -4.08 6.63
CA MET A 338 -7.81 -5.19 6.04
C MET A 338 -9.00 -4.81 5.15
N ASP A 339 -9.38 -3.53 5.06
CA ASP A 339 -10.45 -3.09 4.17
C ASP A 339 -10.09 -3.29 2.70
N THR A 340 -11.11 -3.57 1.90
CA THR A 340 -11.00 -3.73 0.45
C THR A 340 -11.88 -2.73 -0.28
N ARG A 341 -11.30 -2.00 -1.24
CA ARG A 341 -12.02 -1.14 -2.18
C ARG A 341 -12.01 -1.72 -3.58
N GLN A 342 -13.16 -1.66 -4.25
CA GLN A 342 -13.36 -2.18 -5.59
C GLN A 342 -13.52 -1.01 -6.57
N TYR A 343 -12.57 -0.88 -7.49
CA TYR A 343 -12.57 0.13 -8.54
C TYR A 343 -13.02 -0.50 -9.85
N LEU A 344 -13.94 0.16 -10.55
CA LEU A 344 -14.47 -0.31 -11.82
C LEU A 344 -14.06 0.62 -12.97
N TYR A 345 -13.54 0.02 -14.04
CA TYR A 345 -13.11 0.72 -15.25
C TYR A 345 -13.81 0.10 -16.47
N CYS A 346 -14.42 0.94 -17.30
CA CYS A 346 -14.95 0.55 -18.61
C CYS A 346 -13.92 0.89 -19.69
N LEU A 347 -13.53 -0.11 -20.47
CA LEU A 347 -12.58 -0.01 -21.57
C LEU A 347 -13.30 -0.18 -22.90
N LYS A 348 -13.19 0.82 -23.76
CA LYS A 348 -13.73 0.77 -25.13
C LYS A 348 -12.58 0.71 -26.13
N PRO A 349 -12.55 -0.26 -27.06
CA PRO A 349 -11.57 -0.26 -28.14
C PRO A 349 -11.67 1.04 -28.94
N LYS A 350 -10.54 1.66 -29.25
CA LYS A 350 -10.52 2.81 -30.16
C LYS A 350 -11.02 2.39 -31.55
N PRO A 351 -11.72 3.25 -32.29
CA PRO A 351 -12.34 2.90 -33.58
C PRO A 351 -11.34 2.32 -34.59
N GLU A 352 -10.11 2.82 -34.60
CA GLU A 352 -9.01 2.33 -35.46
C GLU A 352 -8.64 0.86 -35.23
N PHE A 353 -8.84 0.38 -34.00
CA PHE A 353 -8.55 -0.99 -33.58
C PHE A 353 -9.83 -1.83 -33.46
N ALA A 354 -11.00 -1.21 -33.32
CA ALA A 354 -12.29 -1.90 -33.20
C ALA A 354 -12.62 -2.74 -34.45
N GLU A 355 -12.33 -2.23 -35.66
CA GLU A 355 -12.51 -2.99 -36.91
C GLU A 355 -11.55 -4.19 -37.01
N LYS A 356 -10.37 -4.09 -36.40
CA LYS A 356 -9.37 -5.16 -36.35
C LYS A 356 -9.54 -6.07 -35.14
N ALA A 357 -10.35 -5.68 -34.15
CA ALA A 357 -10.55 -6.40 -32.88
C ALA A 357 -11.14 -7.80 -33.09
N GLY A 358 -11.92 -8.00 -34.17
CA GLY A 358 -12.41 -9.32 -34.57
C GLY A 358 -11.31 -10.30 -35.02
N VAL A 359 -10.09 -9.81 -35.29
CA VAL A 359 -8.93 -10.62 -35.73
C VAL A 359 -7.87 -10.76 -34.63
N ILE A 360 -8.00 -10.01 -33.53
CA ILE A 360 -7.04 -10.06 -32.43
C ILE A 360 -7.24 -11.38 -31.67
N LYS A 361 -6.42 -12.37 -32.03
CA LYS A 361 -6.33 -13.66 -31.37
C LYS A 361 -5.23 -13.60 -30.31
N GLY A 362 -5.52 -14.07 -29.10
CA GLY A 362 -4.54 -14.23 -28.02
C GLY A 362 -4.57 -13.12 -26.98
N VAL A 363 -3.40 -12.83 -26.41
CA VAL A 363 -3.26 -11.92 -25.26
C VAL A 363 -3.30 -10.46 -25.73
N THR A 364 -4.25 -9.67 -25.22
CA THR A 364 -4.32 -8.23 -25.40
C THR A 364 -3.80 -7.49 -24.18
N VAL A 365 -2.99 -6.44 -24.43
CA VAL A 365 -2.52 -5.54 -23.38
C VAL A 365 -3.57 -4.46 -23.16
N ILE A 366 -4.09 -4.40 -21.94
CA ILE A 366 -5.15 -3.49 -21.52
C ILE A 366 -4.57 -2.18 -21.01
N GLY A 367 -3.55 -2.24 -20.16
CA GLY A 367 -2.98 -1.06 -19.52
C GLY A 367 -2.15 -1.39 -18.28
N LYS A 368 -1.90 -0.39 -17.45
CA LYS A 368 -1.26 -0.53 -16.13
C LYS A 368 -2.08 0.21 -15.09
N LEU A 369 -2.26 -0.38 -13.91
CA LEU A 369 -2.86 0.30 -12.77
C LEU A 369 -1.78 1.12 -12.03
N ASP A 370 -2.05 2.40 -11.84
CA ASP A 370 -1.21 3.38 -11.12
C ASP A 370 -1.94 3.76 -9.82
N ILE A 371 -1.34 3.40 -8.68
CA ILE A 371 -1.91 3.57 -7.35
C ILE A 371 -0.97 4.48 -6.56
N VAL A 372 -1.53 5.52 -5.95
CA VAL A 372 -0.81 6.45 -5.08
C VAL A 372 -1.56 6.58 -3.77
N TRP A 373 -0.85 6.43 -2.66
CA TRP A 373 -1.40 6.56 -1.32
C TRP A 373 -0.50 7.41 -0.43
N LYS A 374 -1.03 7.76 0.74
CA LYS A 374 -0.30 8.30 1.87
C LYS A 374 -0.54 7.45 3.11
N THR A 375 0.52 7.14 3.85
CA THR A 375 0.39 6.50 5.17
C THR A 375 -0.04 7.49 6.24
N ASN A 376 -0.33 6.99 7.44
CA ASN A 376 -0.63 7.79 8.62
C ASN A 376 0.53 8.69 9.11
N LEU A 377 1.74 8.55 8.54
CA LEU A 377 2.87 9.48 8.74
C LEU A 377 3.19 10.29 7.48
N GLY A 378 2.19 10.50 6.62
CA GLY A 378 2.31 11.37 5.45
C GLY A 378 3.30 10.90 4.37
N GLU A 379 3.89 9.72 4.51
CA GLU A 379 4.79 9.15 3.51
C GLU A 379 3.97 8.78 2.29
N ARG A 380 4.42 9.27 1.13
CA ARG A 380 3.75 9.01 -0.13
C ARG A 380 4.29 7.73 -0.75
N GLY A 381 3.41 6.76 -0.95
CA GLY A 381 3.72 5.56 -1.68
C GLY A 381 3.12 5.57 -3.09
N ARG A 382 3.82 4.93 -4.02
CA ARG A 382 3.34 4.70 -5.38
C ARG A 382 3.59 3.25 -5.80
N LEU A 383 2.55 2.60 -6.29
CA LEU A 383 2.62 1.25 -6.83
C LEU A 383 2.07 1.27 -8.24
N GLN A 384 2.91 0.89 -9.20
CA GLN A 384 2.48 0.63 -10.56
C GLN A 384 2.52 -0.86 -10.84
N THR A 385 1.39 -1.41 -11.27
CA THR A 385 1.30 -2.83 -11.66
C THR A 385 2.04 -3.09 -12.99
N SER A 386 2.37 -4.35 -13.23
CA SER A 386 2.82 -4.80 -14.55
C SER A 386 1.70 -4.62 -15.59
N GLN A 387 2.05 -4.77 -16.87
CA GLN A 387 1.05 -4.68 -17.94
C GLN A 387 -0.05 -5.72 -17.73
N LEU A 388 -1.26 -5.22 -17.50
CA LEU A 388 -2.45 -6.03 -17.37
C LEU A 388 -2.79 -6.61 -18.74
N GLN A 389 -2.84 -7.94 -18.76
CA GLN A 389 -3.07 -8.73 -19.96
C GLN A 389 -4.37 -9.49 -19.83
N ARG A 390 -5.10 -9.54 -20.94
CA ARG A 390 -6.36 -10.27 -21.03
C ARG A 390 -6.30 -11.22 -22.21
N MET A 391 -6.91 -12.39 -22.07
CA MET A 391 -7.17 -13.23 -23.23
C MET A 391 -8.34 -12.63 -24.02
N ALA A 392 -8.13 -12.35 -25.30
CA ALA A 392 -9.22 -12.02 -26.21
C ALA A 392 -10.17 -13.22 -26.30
N PRO A 393 -11.50 -13.01 -26.33
CA PRO A 393 -12.44 -14.11 -26.43
C PRO A 393 -12.28 -14.83 -27.77
N GLY A 394 -12.28 -16.16 -27.75
CA GLY A 394 -12.15 -16.97 -28.95
C GLY A 394 -13.48 -17.09 -29.70
N TYR A 395 -13.82 -16.11 -30.54
CA TYR A 395 -15.10 -16.08 -31.26
C TYR A 395 -15.22 -17.08 -32.43
N GLY A 396 -14.19 -17.88 -32.70
CA GLY A 396 -14.20 -18.84 -33.81
C GLY A 396 -14.23 -18.16 -35.19
N ASP A 397 -15.14 -18.62 -36.05
CA ASP A 397 -15.25 -18.17 -37.45
C ASP A 397 -16.15 -16.93 -37.61
N VAL A 398 -17.14 -16.75 -36.73
CA VAL A 398 -18.13 -15.66 -36.78
C VAL A 398 -18.28 -15.04 -35.40
N ARG A 399 -18.05 -13.73 -35.32
CA ARG A 399 -18.23 -12.95 -34.10
C ARG A 399 -19.55 -12.19 -34.15
N LEU A 400 -20.32 -12.31 -33.08
CA LEU A 400 -21.50 -11.49 -32.83
C LEU A 400 -21.18 -10.50 -31.71
N SER A 401 -21.45 -9.21 -31.92
CA SER A 401 -21.45 -8.18 -30.87
C SER A 401 -22.71 -7.33 -30.98
N LEU A 402 -23.11 -6.70 -29.88
CA LEU A 402 -24.27 -5.82 -29.85
C LEU A 402 -23.85 -4.35 -29.99
N GLU A 403 -24.52 -3.63 -30.88
CA GLU A 403 -24.36 -2.18 -31.07
C GLU A 403 -25.43 -1.38 -30.33
N LEU A 404 -26.65 -1.91 -30.26
CA LEU A 404 -27.78 -1.28 -29.58
C LEU A 404 -28.60 -2.35 -28.86
N VAL A 405 -28.75 -2.19 -27.55
CA VAL A 405 -29.72 -2.93 -26.73
C VAL A 405 -30.29 -1.96 -25.70
N PRO A 406 -31.62 -1.87 -25.56
CA PRO A 406 -32.25 -1.09 -24.50
C PRO A 406 -32.11 -1.80 -23.14
N ASP A 407 -31.77 -1.06 -22.09
CA ASP A 407 -31.66 -1.61 -20.72
C ASP A 407 -33.04 -2.01 -20.15
N THR A 408 -34.08 -1.26 -20.52
CA THR A 408 -35.47 -1.44 -20.05
C THR A 408 -36.45 -1.32 -21.20
N VAL A 409 -37.39 -2.25 -21.28
CA VAL A 409 -38.46 -2.28 -22.31
C VAL A 409 -39.81 -2.57 -21.69
N ASN A 410 -40.88 -2.13 -22.35
CA ASN A 410 -42.23 -2.41 -21.90
C ASN A 410 -42.68 -3.80 -22.36
N ILE A 411 -43.47 -4.45 -21.51
CA ILE A 411 -44.13 -5.71 -21.85
C ILE A 411 -45.05 -5.54 -23.07
N GLU A 412 -45.04 -6.51 -23.98
CA GLU A 412 -45.83 -6.54 -25.23
C GLU A 412 -45.59 -5.38 -26.20
N GLU A 413 -44.58 -4.53 -25.98
CA GLU A 413 -44.16 -3.51 -26.93
C GLU A 413 -42.93 -3.98 -27.73
N PRO A 414 -42.93 -3.81 -29.07
CA PRO A 414 -41.75 -4.10 -29.88
C PRO A 414 -40.58 -3.17 -29.52
N PHE A 415 -39.39 -3.74 -29.41
CA PHE A 415 -38.14 -3.01 -29.22
C PHE A 415 -37.08 -3.50 -30.20
N ASP A 416 -36.17 -2.60 -30.56
CA ASP A 416 -35.13 -2.88 -31.55
C ASP A 416 -33.79 -3.16 -30.86
N ILE A 417 -33.10 -4.20 -31.31
CA ILE A 417 -31.71 -4.45 -31.02
C ILE A 417 -30.89 -4.40 -32.32
N ALA A 418 -29.64 -3.97 -32.25
CA ALA A 418 -28.72 -3.98 -33.39
C ALA A 418 -27.57 -4.94 -33.12
N CYS A 419 -27.46 -5.97 -33.95
CA CYS A 419 -26.42 -6.98 -33.89
C CYS A 419 -25.37 -6.73 -34.98
N LYS A 420 -24.11 -6.61 -34.60
CA LYS A 420 -22.97 -6.56 -35.52
C LYS A 420 -22.37 -7.95 -35.67
N ILE A 421 -22.39 -8.47 -36.89
CA ILE A 421 -21.76 -9.74 -37.26
C ILE A 421 -20.45 -9.43 -37.94
N THR A 422 -19.36 -10.04 -37.48
CA THR A 422 -18.02 -9.90 -38.09
C THR A 422 -17.51 -11.26 -38.55
N ASN A 423 -17.05 -11.34 -39.80
CA ASN A 423 -16.41 -12.54 -40.31
C ASN A 423 -14.95 -12.60 -39.84
N CYS A 424 -14.65 -13.56 -38.96
CA CYS A 424 -13.32 -13.77 -38.38
C CYS A 424 -12.50 -14.84 -39.12
N SER A 425 -13.03 -15.37 -40.23
CA SER A 425 -12.37 -16.37 -41.06
C SER A 425 -11.58 -15.74 -42.21
N GLU A 426 -10.69 -16.52 -42.82
CA GLU A 426 -9.92 -16.13 -44.00
C GLU A 426 -10.72 -16.25 -45.31
N ARG A 427 -11.98 -16.71 -45.24
CA ARG A 427 -12.84 -16.96 -46.40
C ARG A 427 -14.03 -16.02 -46.42
N THR A 428 -14.57 -15.75 -47.60
CA THR A 428 -15.87 -15.08 -47.73
C THR A 428 -16.97 -16.04 -47.29
N MET A 429 -17.85 -15.58 -46.40
CA MET A 429 -19.02 -16.32 -45.94
C MET A 429 -20.28 -15.79 -46.63
N ASP A 430 -21.28 -16.64 -46.78
CA ASP A 430 -22.63 -16.23 -47.18
C ASP A 430 -23.59 -16.73 -46.10
N LEU A 431 -24.10 -15.79 -45.31
CA LEU A 431 -24.78 -16.10 -44.05
C LEU A 431 -26.30 -16.06 -44.22
N LEU A 432 -26.95 -17.08 -43.69
CA LEU A 432 -28.40 -17.17 -43.54
C LEU A 432 -28.77 -16.87 -42.08
N LEU A 433 -29.66 -15.89 -41.87
CA LEU A 433 -30.16 -15.50 -40.56
C LEU A 433 -31.44 -16.25 -40.23
N GLU A 434 -31.44 -16.92 -39.08
CA GLU A 434 -32.60 -17.55 -38.47
C GLU A 434 -32.64 -17.18 -36.99
N MET A 435 -33.82 -16.99 -36.41
CA MET A 435 -33.97 -16.82 -34.97
C MET A 435 -35.17 -17.61 -34.48
N CYS A 436 -34.98 -18.36 -33.41
CA CYS A 436 -36.03 -19.14 -32.77
C CYS A 436 -36.64 -18.33 -31.62
N ASN A 437 -37.97 -18.28 -31.54
CA ASN A 437 -38.65 -17.64 -30.41
C ASN A 437 -38.38 -18.43 -29.13
N THR A 438 -38.15 -17.71 -28.03
CA THR A 438 -38.09 -18.30 -26.69
C THR A 438 -39.47 -18.25 -26.04
N ARG A 439 -39.58 -18.70 -24.79
CA ARG A 439 -40.85 -18.61 -24.04
C ARG A 439 -41.25 -17.17 -23.73
N SER A 440 -40.28 -16.28 -23.59
CA SER A 440 -40.50 -14.90 -23.17
C SER A 440 -40.28 -13.89 -24.29
N VAL A 441 -39.28 -14.10 -25.15
CA VAL A 441 -38.89 -13.18 -26.22
C VAL A 441 -39.25 -13.76 -27.60
N HIS A 442 -39.99 -12.97 -28.37
CA HIS A 442 -40.47 -13.31 -29.71
C HIS A 442 -39.82 -12.40 -30.75
N TRP A 443 -39.39 -12.97 -31.86
CA TRP A 443 -38.83 -12.21 -32.97
C TRP A 443 -39.92 -11.80 -33.96
N CYS A 444 -39.94 -10.51 -34.33
CA CYS A 444 -40.90 -9.94 -35.29
C CYS A 444 -40.38 -9.91 -36.74
N GLY A 445 -39.23 -10.54 -37.02
CA GLY A 445 -38.61 -10.55 -38.34
C GLY A 445 -38.88 -11.79 -39.20
N VAL A 446 -38.20 -11.87 -40.35
CA VAL A 446 -38.33 -12.96 -41.31
C VAL A 446 -37.17 -13.95 -41.14
N SER A 447 -37.47 -15.18 -40.74
CA SER A 447 -36.50 -16.28 -40.66
C SER A 447 -36.06 -16.77 -42.04
N GLY A 448 -34.81 -17.24 -42.15
CA GLY A 448 -34.23 -17.67 -43.41
C GLY A 448 -33.84 -16.51 -44.33
N ARG A 449 -33.59 -15.32 -43.77
CA ARG A 449 -33.15 -14.15 -44.55
C ARG A 449 -31.67 -14.31 -44.92
N GLN A 450 -31.37 -14.26 -46.21
CA GLN A 450 -29.98 -14.23 -46.67
C GLN A 450 -29.37 -12.84 -46.43
N LEU A 451 -28.25 -12.80 -45.70
CA LEU A 451 -27.53 -11.58 -45.32
C LEU A 451 -26.55 -11.12 -46.41
N GLY A 452 -26.24 -12.00 -47.35
CA GLY A 452 -25.31 -11.76 -48.44
C GLY A 452 -23.88 -12.17 -48.11
N LYS A 453 -22.98 -11.88 -49.05
CA LYS A 453 -21.56 -12.27 -48.96
C LYS A 453 -20.79 -11.32 -48.04
N LEU A 454 -20.25 -11.86 -46.97
CA LEU A 454 -19.40 -11.15 -46.01
C LEU A 454 -17.94 -11.56 -46.22
N GLY A 455 -17.10 -10.64 -46.71
CA GLY A 455 -15.67 -10.88 -46.93
C GLY A 455 -14.89 -11.11 -45.62
N PRO A 456 -13.64 -11.61 -45.70
CA PRO A 456 -12.77 -11.73 -44.54
C PRO A 456 -12.63 -10.40 -43.79
N SER A 457 -12.76 -10.42 -42.46
CA SER A 457 -12.70 -9.24 -41.58
C SER A 457 -13.77 -8.16 -41.83
N ALA A 458 -14.73 -8.41 -42.72
CA ALA A 458 -15.85 -7.48 -42.93
C ALA A 458 -16.92 -7.67 -41.85
N SER A 459 -17.62 -6.58 -41.52
CA SER A 459 -18.73 -6.59 -40.57
C SER A 459 -20.04 -6.12 -41.20
N LEU A 460 -21.16 -6.66 -40.73
CA LEU A 460 -22.51 -6.31 -41.12
C LEU A 460 -23.35 -6.03 -39.86
N SER A 461 -24.00 -4.87 -39.80
CA SER A 461 -24.97 -4.55 -38.75
C SER A 461 -26.38 -4.93 -39.18
N ILE A 462 -27.11 -5.59 -38.28
CA ILE A 462 -28.46 -6.11 -38.52
C ILE A 462 -29.38 -5.64 -37.40
N PRO A 463 -30.41 -4.84 -37.71
CA PRO A 463 -31.47 -4.55 -36.77
C PRO A 463 -32.41 -5.76 -36.64
N LEU A 464 -32.72 -6.15 -35.41
CA LEU A 464 -33.72 -7.16 -35.06
C LEU A 464 -34.78 -6.51 -34.17
N GLN A 465 -36.03 -6.66 -34.56
CA GLN A 465 -37.17 -6.21 -33.77
C GLN A 465 -37.70 -7.39 -32.95
N LEU A 466 -37.76 -7.21 -31.64
CA LEU A 466 -38.15 -8.23 -30.66
C LEU A 466 -39.35 -7.75 -29.84
N LEU A 467 -40.08 -8.69 -29.25
CA LEU A 467 -41.20 -8.42 -28.37
C LEU A 467 -41.13 -9.36 -27.16
N SER A 468 -41.24 -8.82 -25.95
CA SER A 468 -41.29 -9.63 -24.74
C SER A 468 -42.73 -9.81 -24.25
N SER A 469 -43.05 -11.04 -23.84
CA SER A 469 -44.36 -11.44 -23.29
C SER A 469 -44.32 -11.70 -21.78
N VAL A 470 -43.15 -11.61 -21.15
CA VAL A 470 -42.95 -11.91 -19.73
C VAL A 470 -42.16 -10.78 -19.07
N GLN A 471 -42.64 -10.32 -17.91
CA GLN A 471 -41.98 -9.29 -17.09
C GLN A 471 -40.71 -9.82 -16.40
N GLY A 472 -39.85 -8.90 -15.96
CA GLY A 472 -38.59 -9.21 -15.28
C GLY A 472 -37.39 -9.24 -16.23
N LEU A 473 -36.26 -9.73 -15.74
CA LEU A 473 -35.02 -9.82 -16.53
C LEU A 473 -35.14 -10.95 -17.55
N GLN A 474 -35.19 -10.61 -18.84
CA GLN A 474 -35.36 -11.57 -19.92
C GLN A 474 -34.08 -11.67 -20.76
N SER A 475 -33.66 -12.91 -21.00
CA SER A 475 -32.53 -13.21 -21.87
C SER A 475 -32.97 -13.34 -23.34
N ILE A 476 -32.25 -12.68 -24.23
CA ILE A 476 -32.43 -12.78 -25.68
C ILE A 476 -31.60 -13.98 -26.15
N SER A 477 -32.23 -14.94 -26.83
CA SER A 477 -31.59 -16.20 -27.26
C SER A 477 -32.18 -16.71 -28.56
N GLY A 478 -31.59 -17.77 -29.12
CA GLY A 478 -32.12 -18.45 -30.29
C GLY A 478 -31.65 -17.89 -31.63
N LEU A 479 -30.66 -16.99 -31.66
CA LEU A 479 -30.12 -16.44 -32.89
C LEU A 479 -29.20 -17.45 -33.57
N ARG A 480 -29.42 -17.74 -34.85
CA ARG A 480 -28.67 -18.71 -35.63
C ARG A 480 -28.18 -18.11 -36.94
N LEU A 481 -26.89 -18.29 -37.20
CA LEU A 481 -26.25 -17.88 -38.46
C LEU A 481 -25.74 -19.13 -39.16
N THR A 482 -26.24 -19.43 -40.35
CA THR A 482 -25.78 -20.58 -41.14
C THR A 482 -24.95 -20.14 -42.33
N ASP A 483 -23.68 -20.58 -42.38
CA ASP A 483 -22.81 -20.43 -43.55
C ASP A 483 -23.26 -21.39 -44.64
N THR A 484 -23.81 -20.86 -45.75
CA THR A 484 -24.36 -21.67 -46.84
C THR A 484 -23.30 -22.47 -47.59
N PHE A 485 -22.03 -22.04 -47.56
CA PHE A 485 -20.93 -22.73 -48.22
C PHE A 485 -20.47 -23.96 -47.42
N LEU A 486 -20.20 -23.78 -46.13
CA LEU A 486 -19.76 -24.89 -45.27
C LEU A 486 -20.91 -25.68 -44.64
N LYS A 487 -22.15 -25.20 -44.80
CA LYS A 487 -23.34 -25.73 -44.12
C LYS A 487 -23.15 -25.83 -42.60
N ARG A 488 -22.40 -24.88 -42.05
CA ARG A 488 -22.11 -24.79 -40.61
C ARG A 488 -23.03 -23.75 -40.00
N THR A 489 -23.74 -24.13 -38.94
CA THR A 489 -24.60 -23.23 -38.17
C THR A 489 -23.88 -22.79 -36.91
N TYR A 490 -23.89 -21.49 -36.66
CA TYR A 490 -23.42 -20.84 -35.43
C TYR A 490 -24.66 -20.45 -34.64
N GLU A 491 -24.80 -20.99 -33.44
CA GLU A 491 -25.92 -20.71 -32.55
C GLU A 491 -25.45 -19.75 -31.46
N TYR A 492 -26.27 -18.74 -31.18
CA TYR A 492 -26.04 -17.73 -30.16
C TYR A 492 -27.26 -17.66 -29.25
N ASP A 493 -27.06 -18.13 -28.03
CA ASP A 493 -27.99 -18.05 -26.92
C ASP A 493 -27.43 -17.09 -25.86
N ASP A 494 -28.32 -16.55 -25.02
CA ASP A 494 -28.02 -15.55 -24.00
C ASP A 494 -27.18 -14.37 -24.52
N ILE A 495 -27.59 -13.78 -25.65
CA ILE A 495 -26.85 -12.71 -26.32
C ILE A 495 -26.94 -11.36 -25.62
N ALA A 496 -28.02 -11.10 -24.87
CA ALA A 496 -28.25 -9.90 -24.07
C ALA A 496 -29.36 -10.14 -23.05
N GLN A 497 -29.38 -9.33 -22.00
CA GLN A 497 -30.46 -9.29 -21.04
C GLN A 497 -31.16 -7.93 -21.04
N VAL A 498 -32.49 -7.94 -20.99
CA VAL A 498 -33.30 -6.72 -20.98
C VAL A 498 -34.28 -6.79 -19.81
N CYS A 499 -34.41 -5.69 -19.06
CA CYS A 499 -35.39 -5.59 -18.00
C CYS A 499 -36.77 -5.25 -18.59
N VAL A 500 -37.72 -6.19 -18.50
CA VAL A 500 -39.07 -6.02 -19.05
C VAL A 500 -40.00 -5.54 -17.94
N VAL A 501 -40.52 -4.32 -18.09
CA VAL A 501 -41.37 -3.67 -17.10
C VAL A 501 -42.81 -3.55 -17.60
N CYS A 502 -43.75 -3.53 -16.66
CA CYS A 502 -45.14 -3.24 -16.96
C CYS A 502 -45.38 -1.73 -16.76
N PRO A 503 -45.80 -0.99 -17.79
CA PRO A 503 -46.02 0.46 -17.68
C PRO A 503 -47.18 0.85 -16.75
N TYR A 504 -48.03 -0.10 -16.35
CA TYR A 504 -49.23 0.13 -15.53
C TYR A 504 -49.05 -0.11 -14.03
N LEU A 505 -47.83 -0.40 -13.56
CA LEU A 505 -47.49 -0.48 -12.15
C LEU A 505 -46.53 0.66 -11.81
N SER A 506 -47.06 1.87 -11.65
CA SER A 506 -46.35 2.90 -10.88
C SER A 506 -46.15 2.38 -9.45
N PRO A 507 -44.96 2.52 -8.84
CA PRO A 507 -44.77 2.25 -7.43
C PRO A 507 -45.32 3.43 -6.61
N GLU A 508 -46.64 3.61 -6.62
CA GLU A 508 -47.35 4.48 -5.69
C GLU A 508 -48.70 3.84 -5.33
N THR A 509 -48.67 2.95 -4.34
CA THR A 509 -49.57 2.99 -3.17
C THR A 509 -49.08 2.10 -2.05
#